data_AF-W6QKA4-F1
#
_entry.id   AF-W6QKA4-F1
#
_cell.length_a   1.000
_cell.length_b   1.000
_cell.length_c   1.000
_cell.angle_alpha   90.00
_cell.angle_beta   90.00
_cell.angle_gamma   90.00
#
_symmetry.space_group_name_H-M   'P 1'
#
loop_
_entity.id
_entity.type
_entity.pdbx_description
1 polymer ?
#
loop_
_entity_poly.entity_id
_entity_poly.type
_entity_poly.pdbx_seq_one_letter_code
_entity_poly.pdbx_strand_id
1 'polypeptide(L)'
;MITGRTLLRKPLPPLDIGPYHTTSSALHEGRFLGTLHNWPDFFQDVKQFENNQDWSPSLLGWSLQSRRVDAEFVAIGDEHGLQGRFQQSVGQVVGSVLNAQNIAVKFGDSKSANIASVYSGYTLTPDVALISTDPVDIDQIQAMWELKSPWVNEHKFKKYPTAQRKAKLFAQLIGYMLDLQLRYGFISTYDSTVFLRQVFKNGEWVVEYSPVVEASFDGSDTMGNEPPSPRQCFAYLSSLKKMQ
;
A
#
# COMPACT_ATOMS: atom_id res chain seq x y z
N MET A 1 20.03 10.37 -14.43
CA MET A 1 18.82 11.14 -14.10
C MET A 1 17.71 10.16 -13.81
N ILE A 2 16.95 10.36 -12.73
CA ILE A 2 15.88 9.44 -12.32
C ILE A 2 14.55 10.21 -12.39
N THR A 3 13.65 9.76 -13.26
CA THR A 3 12.29 10.31 -13.43
C THR A 3 11.28 9.53 -12.60
N GLY A 4 10.07 10.06 -12.41
CA GLY A 4 9.02 9.38 -11.65
C GLY A 4 8.69 7.98 -12.17
N ARG A 5 8.52 7.83 -13.50
CA ARG A 5 8.27 6.52 -14.11
C ARG A 5 9.37 5.50 -13.79
N THR A 6 10.64 5.92 -13.86
CA THR A 6 11.77 5.03 -13.53
C THR A 6 11.86 4.67 -12.04
N LEU A 7 11.37 5.52 -11.14
CA LEU A 7 11.29 5.21 -9.71
C LEU A 7 10.23 4.16 -9.41
N LEU A 8 9.08 4.26 -10.08
CA LEU A 8 8.01 3.29 -9.89
C LEU A 8 8.43 1.90 -10.37
N ARG A 9 9.24 1.78 -11.43
CA ARG A 9 9.64 0.49 -12.01
C ARG A 9 10.74 -0.27 -11.28
N LYS A 10 10.99 0.04 -10.01
CA LYS A 10 12.02 -0.64 -9.20
C LYS A 10 11.41 -1.55 -8.15
N PRO A 11 12.01 -2.71 -7.87
CA PRO A 11 11.65 -3.53 -6.73
C PRO A 11 11.90 -2.76 -5.42
N LEU A 12 11.29 -3.22 -4.33
CA LEU A 12 11.60 -2.69 -3.01
C LEU A 12 12.96 -3.23 -2.54
N PRO A 13 13.79 -2.41 -1.88
CA PRO A 13 15.03 -2.89 -1.27
C PRO A 13 14.72 -3.98 -0.24
N PRO A 14 15.52 -5.06 -0.17
CA PRO A 14 15.33 -6.10 0.84
C PRO A 14 15.52 -5.51 2.25
N LEU A 15 14.76 -6.02 3.21
CA LEU A 15 14.87 -5.63 4.61
C LEU A 15 16.10 -6.27 5.26
N ASP A 16 16.82 -5.51 6.09
CA ASP A 16 17.83 -6.04 7.00
C ASP A 16 17.15 -6.48 8.29
N ILE A 17 16.80 -7.77 8.40
CA ILE A 17 16.11 -8.32 9.58
C ILE A 17 17.15 -8.77 10.59
N GLY A 18 17.16 -8.13 11.76
CA GLY A 18 18.09 -8.47 12.84
C GLY A 18 17.82 -9.85 13.45
N PRO A 19 18.81 -10.45 14.14
CA PRO A 19 18.66 -11.77 14.77
C PRO A 19 17.68 -11.77 15.97
N TYR A 20 17.34 -10.59 16.50
CA TYR A 20 16.34 -10.41 17.54
C TYR A 20 15.15 -9.67 16.95
N HIS A 21 14.02 -10.37 16.85
CA HIS A 21 12.81 -9.82 16.28
C HIS A 21 11.56 -10.36 16.99
N THR A 22 10.44 -9.66 16.83
CA THR A 22 9.13 -10.11 17.31
C THR A 22 8.82 -11.51 16.79
N THR A 23 8.19 -12.33 17.63
CA THR A 23 7.82 -13.72 17.29
C THR A 23 6.33 -13.98 17.42
N SER A 24 5.60 -13.06 18.05
CA SER A 24 4.15 -13.12 18.17
C SER A 24 3.46 -12.59 16.93
N SER A 25 2.32 -13.19 16.60
CA SER A 25 1.40 -12.70 15.57
C SER A 25 0.66 -11.45 16.05
N ALA A 26 0.64 -10.41 15.22
CA ALA A 26 -0.13 -9.19 15.42
C ALA A 26 -1.47 -9.22 14.65
N LEU A 27 -1.92 -10.40 14.21
CA LEU A 27 -3.25 -10.54 13.63
C LEU A 27 -4.33 -10.36 14.71
N HIS A 28 -5.23 -9.42 14.48
CA HIS A 28 -6.38 -9.19 15.33
C HIS A 28 -7.61 -9.95 14.80
N GLU A 29 -8.46 -10.42 15.71
CA GLU A 29 -9.78 -10.93 15.34
C GLU A 29 -10.64 -9.77 14.84
N GLY A 30 -10.91 -9.74 13.53
CA GLY A 30 -11.80 -8.73 12.93
C GLY A 30 -13.19 -9.28 12.63
N ARG A 31 -14.14 -8.37 12.41
CA ARG A 31 -15.58 -8.66 12.25
C ARG A 31 -16.01 -8.80 10.79
N PHE A 32 -15.13 -9.23 9.88
CA PHE A 32 -15.52 -9.39 8.49
C PHE A 32 -16.29 -10.69 8.27
N LEU A 33 -17.61 -10.57 8.12
CA LEU A 33 -18.52 -11.68 7.80
C LEU A 33 -18.91 -11.74 6.32
N GLY A 34 -18.41 -10.80 5.50
CA GLY A 34 -18.71 -10.73 4.07
C GLY A 34 -17.88 -11.73 3.24
N THR A 35 -18.16 -11.74 1.94
CA THR A 35 -17.42 -12.57 0.97
C THR A 35 -16.29 -11.76 0.33
N LEU A 36 -15.10 -12.37 0.25
CA LEU A 36 -14.00 -11.82 -0.53
C LEU A 36 -14.06 -12.32 -1.97
N HIS A 37 -13.96 -11.39 -2.91
CA HIS A 37 -13.84 -11.70 -4.33
C HIS A 37 -12.46 -11.31 -4.86
N ASN A 38 -12.00 -11.95 -5.93
CA ASN A 38 -10.81 -11.46 -6.62
C ASN A 38 -11.14 -10.10 -7.26
N TRP A 39 -10.17 -9.19 -7.32
CA TRP A 39 -10.22 -8.00 -8.18
C TRP A 39 -9.77 -8.45 -9.58
N PRO A 40 -10.71 -8.73 -10.52
CA PRO A 40 -10.33 -9.10 -11.87
C PRO A 40 -9.62 -7.91 -12.54
N ASP A 41 -8.50 -8.16 -13.20
CA ASP A 41 -7.77 -7.19 -14.01
C ASP A 41 -6.90 -6.16 -13.26
N PHE A 42 -6.68 -6.32 -11.95
CA PHE A 42 -5.86 -5.37 -11.16
C PHE A 42 -4.49 -5.04 -11.80
N PHE A 43 -3.74 -6.03 -12.29
CA PHE A 43 -2.44 -5.77 -12.93
C PHE A 43 -2.58 -5.02 -14.26
N GLN A 44 -3.62 -5.34 -15.03
CA GLN A 44 -3.89 -4.64 -16.28
C GLN A 44 -4.25 -3.18 -15.99
N ASP A 45 -5.10 -2.92 -15.00
CA ASP A 45 -5.47 -1.57 -14.56
C ASP A 45 -4.23 -0.74 -14.18
N VAL A 46 -3.31 -1.32 -13.39
CA VAL A 46 -2.07 -0.64 -12.97
C VAL A 46 -1.18 -0.29 -14.17
N LYS A 47 -1.04 -1.21 -15.14
CA LYS A 47 -0.23 -0.97 -16.35
C LYS A 47 -0.91 0.05 -17.27
N GLN A 48 -2.23 0.01 -17.40
CA GLN A 48 -3.00 1.01 -18.16
C GLN A 48 -2.88 2.40 -17.55
N PHE A 49 -2.99 2.51 -16.22
CA PHE A 49 -2.71 3.76 -15.50
C PHE A 49 -1.33 4.31 -15.86
N GLU A 50 -0.29 3.48 -15.80
CA GLU A 50 1.06 3.95 -16.11
C GLU A 50 1.23 4.36 -17.58
N ASN A 51 0.64 3.61 -18.52
CA ASN A 51 0.76 3.86 -19.96
C ASN A 51 -0.04 5.08 -20.43
N ASN A 52 -1.18 5.37 -19.78
CA ASN A 52 -2.05 6.50 -20.11
C ASN A 52 -1.63 7.81 -19.42
N GLN A 53 -0.66 7.75 -18.52
CA GLN A 53 -0.19 8.92 -17.78
C GLN A 53 0.85 9.71 -18.59
N ASP A 54 0.60 11.01 -18.75
CA ASP A 54 1.63 11.95 -19.16
C ASP A 54 2.60 12.16 -18.00
N TRP A 55 3.82 11.62 -18.12
CA TRP A 55 4.80 11.63 -17.04
C TRP A 55 5.53 12.98 -16.96
N SER A 56 5.42 13.64 -15.80
CA SER A 56 6.23 14.82 -15.48
C SER A 56 7.71 14.57 -15.77
N PRO A 57 8.39 15.43 -16.56
CA PRO A 57 9.81 15.29 -16.86
C PRO A 57 10.70 15.70 -15.68
N SER A 58 10.11 16.12 -14.57
CA SER A 58 10.81 16.57 -13.36
C SER A 58 11.80 15.51 -12.87
N LEU A 59 13.01 15.97 -12.56
CA LEU A 59 14.04 15.13 -11.97
C LEU A 59 13.76 14.96 -10.49
N LEU A 60 13.52 13.72 -10.06
CA LEU A 60 13.15 13.40 -8.68
C LEU A 60 14.29 12.81 -7.86
N GLY A 61 15.46 12.60 -8.47
CA GLY A 61 16.61 12.10 -7.75
C GLY A 61 17.88 12.03 -8.57
N TRP A 62 18.99 11.91 -7.85
CA TRP A 62 20.34 11.75 -8.38
C TRP A 62 20.91 10.44 -7.84
N SER A 63 21.52 9.63 -8.71
CA SER A 63 22.29 8.47 -8.27
C SER A 63 23.74 8.89 -8.08
N LEU A 64 24.24 8.79 -6.85
CA LEU A 64 25.65 9.03 -6.55
C LEU A 64 26.42 7.72 -6.77
N GLN A 65 27.22 7.67 -7.85
CA GLN A 65 27.98 6.45 -8.22
C GLN A 65 28.99 6.00 -7.14
N SER A 66 29.46 6.91 -6.28
CA SER A 66 30.54 6.65 -5.31
C SER A 66 30.07 6.37 -3.88
N ARG A 67 28.78 6.47 -3.57
CA ARG A 67 28.21 6.17 -2.24
C ARG A 67 26.87 5.46 -2.36
N ARG A 68 26.79 4.23 -1.88
CA ARG A 68 25.52 3.48 -1.81
C ARG A 68 24.72 3.91 -0.59
N VAL A 69 24.17 5.12 -0.61
CA VAL A 69 23.14 5.54 0.36
C VAL A 69 21.82 4.78 0.17
N ASP A 70 21.65 4.10 -0.97
CA ASP A 70 20.50 3.25 -1.27
C ASP A 70 20.61 1.83 -0.71
N ALA A 71 21.77 1.44 -0.16
CA ALA A 71 21.90 0.14 0.51
C ALA A 71 21.22 0.19 1.89
N GLU A 72 20.53 -0.89 2.29
CA GLU A 72 19.89 -0.96 3.60
C GLU A 72 20.97 -1.06 4.68
N PHE A 73 20.92 -0.13 5.64
CA PHE A 73 21.81 -0.06 6.80
C PHE A 73 21.01 0.05 8.11
N VAL A 74 19.69 -0.06 8.03
CA VAL A 74 18.79 -0.03 9.18
C VAL A 74 18.26 -1.44 9.42
N ALA A 75 18.82 -2.09 10.43
CA ALA A 75 18.30 -3.36 10.93
C ALA A 75 16.93 -3.15 11.60
N ILE A 76 15.97 -4.04 11.32
CA ILE A 76 14.64 -4.03 11.92
C ILE A 76 14.38 -5.32 12.70
N GLY A 77 13.59 -5.20 13.77
CA GLY A 77 13.17 -6.34 14.60
C GLY A 77 11.69 -6.33 14.96
N ASP A 78 10.94 -5.29 14.60
CA ASP A 78 9.52 -5.17 14.93
C ASP A 78 8.74 -4.44 13.81
N GLU A 79 7.43 -4.26 14.04
CA GLU A 79 6.53 -3.58 13.10
C GLU A 79 6.81 -2.08 13.01
N HIS A 80 7.39 -1.46 14.04
CA HIS A 80 7.74 -0.04 14.01
C HIS A 80 8.91 0.24 13.06
N GLY A 81 9.96 -0.59 13.13
CA GLY A 81 11.05 -0.56 12.14
C GLY A 81 10.53 -0.79 10.72
N LEU A 82 9.61 -1.74 10.56
CA LEU A 82 8.96 -2.04 9.27
C LEU A 82 8.20 -0.83 8.71
N GLN A 83 7.38 -0.14 9.53
CA GLN A 83 6.69 1.09 9.16
C GLN A 83 7.69 2.14 8.64
N GLY A 84 8.80 2.35 9.36
CA GLY A 84 9.84 3.30 8.94
C GLY A 84 10.47 2.94 7.58
N ARG A 85 10.79 1.66 7.34
CA ARG A 85 11.34 1.20 6.05
C ARG A 85 10.32 1.34 4.93
N PHE A 86 9.06 1.02 5.21
CA PHE A 86 7.97 1.18 4.26
C PHE A 86 7.78 2.65 3.86
N GLN A 87 7.73 3.57 4.84
CA GLN A 87 7.62 5.01 4.56
C GLN A 87 8.80 5.51 3.74
N GLN A 88 10.03 5.04 3.99
CA GLN A 88 11.19 5.41 3.19
C GLN A 88 11.11 4.85 1.75
N SER A 89 10.87 3.55 1.61
CA SER A 89 10.98 2.85 0.32
C SER A 89 9.77 3.05 -0.59
N VAL A 90 8.59 3.26 -0.01
CA VAL A 90 7.31 3.44 -0.70
C VAL A 90 6.80 4.86 -0.48
N GLY A 91 6.52 5.27 0.77
CA GLY A 91 5.87 6.54 1.07
C GLY A 91 6.58 7.74 0.45
N GLN A 92 7.87 7.92 0.74
CA GLN A 92 8.67 9.03 0.23
C GLN A 92 8.83 8.97 -1.30
N VAL A 93 9.13 7.78 -1.84
CA VAL A 93 9.38 7.60 -3.28
C VAL A 93 8.11 7.84 -4.09
N VAL A 94 7.04 7.11 -3.78
CA VAL A 94 5.75 7.20 -4.47
C VAL A 94 5.15 8.59 -4.23
N GLY A 95 5.23 9.13 -3.01
CA GLY A 95 4.72 10.46 -2.68
C GLY A 95 5.40 11.56 -3.48
N SER A 96 6.72 11.46 -3.69
CA SER A 96 7.46 12.38 -4.56
C SER A 96 7.00 12.31 -6.00
N VAL A 97 6.68 11.11 -6.50
CA VAL A 97 6.15 10.92 -7.86
C VAL A 97 4.74 11.50 -7.98
N LEU A 98 3.86 11.24 -7.01
CA LEU A 98 2.48 11.77 -6.99
C LEU A 98 2.48 13.30 -6.94
N ASN A 99 3.32 13.88 -6.08
CA ASN A 99 3.50 15.34 -6.00
C ASN A 99 3.97 15.93 -7.33
N ALA A 100 4.96 15.32 -7.99
CA ALA A 100 5.44 15.75 -9.29
C ALA A 100 4.39 15.64 -10.41
N GLN A 101 3.37 14.79 -10.21
CA GLN A 101 2.21 14.60 -11.08
C GLN A 101 1.00 15.43 -10.66
N ASN A 102 1.14 16.33 -9.68
CA ASN A 102 0.05 17.12 -9.11
C ASN A 102 -1.13 16.28 -8.60
N ILE A 103 -0.87 15.06 -8.15
CA ILE A 103 -1.87 14.24 -7.45
C ILE A 103 -1.81 14.65 -5.98
N ALA A 104 -2.87 15.31 -5.52
CA ALA A 104 -2.94 16.00 -4.23
C ALA A 104 -3.16 15.03 -3.05
N VAL A 105 -2.16 14.18 -2.79
CA VAL A 105 -2.15 13.25 -1.66
C VAL A 105 -0.75 13.12 -1.06
N LYS A 106 -0.68 12.71 0.20
CA LYS A 106 0.57 12.37 0.92
C LYS A 106 0.38 11.09 1.73
N PHE A 107 1.46 10.32 1.88
CA PHE A 107 1.50 9.21 2.84
C PHE A 107 1.86 9.76 4.22
N GLY A 108 1.34 9.14 5.27
CA GLY A 108 1.69 9.49 6.63
C GLY A 108 1.08 8.55 7.65
N ASP A 109 1.35 8.83 8.91
CA ASP A 109 0.71 8.12 10.02
C ASP A 109 -0.78 8.45 10.07
N SER A 110 -1.61 7.49 10.47
CA SER A 110 -3.06 7.68 10.55
C SER A 110 -3.48 8.87 11.43
N LYS A 111 -2.71 9.17 12.49
CA LYS A 111 -2.94 10.34 13.37
C LYS A 111 -2.67 11.69 12.71
N SER A 112 -2.02 11.70 11.54
CA SER A 112 -1.83 12.92 10.75
C SER A 112 -3.06 13.28 9.90
N ALA A 113 -4.08 12.41 9.86
CA ALA A 113 -5.32 12.64 9.16
C ALA A 113 -6.44 13.14 10.10
N ASN A 114 -7.36 13.93 9.55
CA ASN A 114 -8.56 14.40 10.24
C ASN A 114 -9.64 13.30 10.34
N ILE A 115 -9.31 12.17 10.97
CA ILE A 115 -10.22 11.03 11.15
C ILE A 115 -11.47 11.42 11.94
N ALA A 116 -11.32 12.33 12.92
CA ALA A 116 -12.42 12.78 13.76
C ALA A 116 -13.57 13.44 12.99
N SER A 117 -13.29 14.00 11.80
CA SER A 117 -14.33 14.53 10.91
C SER A 117 -15.22 13.45 10.27
N VAL A 118 -14.71 12.22 10.15
CA VAL A 118 -15.43 11.07 9.59
C VAL A 118 -16.09 10.26 10.71
N TYR A 119 -15.31 9.94 11.75
CA TYR A 119 -15.76 9.17 12.89
C TYR A 119 -15.22 9.80 14.17
N SER A 120 -16.04 10.64 14.79
CA SER A 120 -15.75 11.26 16.09
C SER A 120 -15.54 10.19 17.17
N GLY A 121 -14.38 10.23 17.83
CA GLY A 121 -14.03 9.27 18.89
C GLY A 121 -13.41 7.97 18.39
N TYR A 122 -13.05 7.86 17.11
CA TYR A 122 -12.32 6.71 16.59
C TYR A 122 -10.92 6.60 17.23
N THR A 123 -10.60 5.44 17.80
CA THR A 123 -9.36 5.23 18.59
C THR A 123 -8.38 4.25 17.96
N LEU A 124 -8.80 3.50 16.93
CA LEU A 124 -7.94 2.54 16.27
C LEU A 124 -6.90 3.29 15.42
N THR A 125 -5.68 2.75 15.39
CA THR A 125 -4.53 3.41 14.73
C THR A 125 -3.98 2.47 13.66
N PRO A 126 -4.43 2.58 12.41
CA PRO A 126 -3.82 1.87 11.29
C PRO A 126 -2.38 2.34 11.07
N ASP A 127 -1.55 1.48 10.51
CA ASP A 127 -0.10 1.70 10.39
C ASP A 127 0.25 2.85 9.44
N VAL A 128 -0.45 2.95 8.31
CA VAL A 128 -0.23 4.02 7.33
C VAL A 128 -1.55 4.53 6.75
N ALA A 129 -1.61 5.82 6.47
CA ALA A 129 -2.73 6.50 5.82
C ALA A 129 -2.28 7.20 4.54
N LEU A 130 -3.19 7.22 3.57
CA LEU A 130 -3.16 8.14 2.44
C LEU A 130 -4.06 9.34 2.77
N ILE A 131 -3.49 10.53 2.74
CA ILE A 131 -4.11 11.75 3.23
C ILE A 131 -4.21 12.74 2.09
N SER A 132 -5.38 13.37 1.90
CA SER A 132 -5.53 14.39 0.87
C SER A 132 -4.74 15.65 1.23
N THR A 133 -4.15 16.25 0.20
CA THR A 133 -3.58 17.60 0.25
C THR A 133 -4.35 18.58 -0.63
N ASP A 134 -5.47 18.15 -1.22
CA ASP A 134 -6.38 19.01 -1.99
C ASP A 134 -7.09 19.97 -1.02
N PRO A 135 -7.14 21.28 -1.29
CA PRO A 135 -7.84 22.24 -0.43
C PRO A 135 -9.31 21.90 -0.13
N VAL A 136 -9.99 21.15 -1.00
CA VAL A 136 -11.41 20.77 -0.82
C VAL A 136 -11.62 19.79 0.32
N ASP A 137 -10.70 18.84 0.49
CA ASP A 137 -10.77 17.77 1.49
C ASP A 137 -9.46 17.59 2.25
N ILE A 138 -8.76 18.69 2.50
CA ILE A 138 -7.43 18.71 3.12
C ILE A 138 -7.39 17.91 4.43
N ASP A 139 -6.32 17.13 4.59
CA ASP A 139 -6.08 16.23 5.70
C ASP A 139 -7.15 15.14 5.90
N GLN A 140 -8.16 15.04 5.02
CA GLN A 140 -9.08 13.91 5.03
C GLN A 140 -8.40 12.65 4.53
N ILE A 141 -8.82 11.54 5.12
CA ILE A 141 -8.30 10.24 4.76
C ILE A 141 -8.94 9.67 3.49
N GLN A 142 -8.07 9.17 2.60
CA GLN A 142 -8.43 8.60 1.30
C GLN A 142 -8.29 7.07 1.28
N ALA A 143 -7.31 6.51 1.99
CA ALA A 143 -7.09 5.07 2.15
C ALA A 143 -6.32 4.76 3.45
N MET A 144 -6.48 3.54 3.97
CA MET A 144 -5.79 3.02 5.17
C MET A 144 -5.07 1.73 4.86
N TRP A 145 -3.92 1.54 5.49
CA TRP A 145 -3.00 0.47 5.19
C TRP A 145 -2.55 -0.23 6.47
N GLU A 146 -2.38 -1.55 6.38
CA GLU A 146 -1.92 -2.40 7.48
C GLU A 146 -0.59 -3.06 7.10
N LEU A 147 0.39 -3.02 8.00
CA LEU A 147 1.68 -3.66 7.88
C LEU A 147 1.79 -4.82 8.86
N LYS A 148 2.48 -5.87 8.44
CA LYS A 148 2.71 -7.07 9.26
C LYS A 148 4.14 -7.56 9.09
N SER A 149 4.79 -7.98 10.17
CA SER A 149 6.17 -8.51 10.08
C SER A 149 6.30 -9.69 9.11
N PRO A 150 7.22 -9.68 8.13
CA PRO A 150 7.39 -10.77 7.14
C PRO A 150 7.96 -12.07 7.72
N TRP A 151 8.71 -11.98 8.83
CA TRP A 151 9.32 -13.14 9.49
C TRP A 151 8.32 -13.99 10.28
N VAL A 152 7.14 -13.44 10.63
CA VAL A 152 6.10 -14.18 11.36
C VAL A 152 5.28 -15.03 10.38
N ASN A 153 5.18 -16.33 10.66
CA ASN A 153 4.57 -17.29 9.72
C ASN A 153 3.06 -17.05 9.51
N GLU A 154 2.36 -16.57 10.55
CA GLU A 154 0.95 -16.19 10.54
C GLU A 154 0.67 -15.05 9.56
N HIS A 155 1.64 -14.20 9.26
CA HIS A 155 1.44 -13.05 8.38
C HIS A 155 1.55 -13.41 6.89
N LYS A 156 2.03 -14.62 6.56
CA LYS A 156 2.31 -15.02 5.17
C LYS A 156 1.02 -15.34 4.42
N PHE A 157 0.72 -14.59 3.34
CA PHE A 157 -0.48 -14.76 2.51
C PHE A 157 -0.69 -16.21 2.03
N LYS A 158 0.39 -16.92 1.69
CA LYS A 158 0.36 -18.33 1.25
C LYS A 158 -0.23 -19.31 2.26
N LYS A 159 -0.27 -18.96 3.56
CA LYS A 159 -0.90 -19.77 4.62
C LYS A 159 -2.43 -19.80 4.50
N TYR A 160 -3.02 -18.88 3.72
CA TYR A 160 -4.46 -18.69 3.58
C TYR A 160 -4.89 -18.95 2.12
N PRO A 161 -5.05 -20.21 1.71
CA PRO A 161 -5.30 -20.57 0.30
C PRO A 161 -6.72 -20.21 -0.18
N THR A 162 -7.69 -20.05 0.73
CA THR A 162 -9.09 -19.77 0.39
C THR A 162 -9.49 -18.36 0.77
N ALA A 163 -10.49 -17.80 0.08
CA ALA A 163 -11.07 -16.49 0.39
C ALA A 163 -11.50 -16.38 1.87
N GLN A 164 -12.20 -17.39 2.40
CA GLN A 164 -12.62 -17.43 3.81
C GLN A 164 -11.43 -17.41 4.78
N ARG A 165 -10.31 -18.03 4.42
CA ARG A 165 -9.09 -17.99 5.24
C ARG A 165 -8.42 -16.62 5.14
N LYS A 166 -8.31 -16.04 3.94
CA LYS A 166 -7.76 -14.69 3.73
C LYS A 166 -8.55 -13.60 4.46
N ALA A 167 -9.86 -13.78 4.59
CA ALA A 167 -10.71 -12.89 5.38
C ALA A 167 -10.15 -12.66 6.79
N LYS A 168 -9.60 -13.69 7.45
CA LYS A 168 -8.97 -13.54 8.77
C LYS A 168 -7.77 -12.60 8.75
N LEU A 169 -6.96 -12.68 7.71
CA LEU A 169 -5.77 -11.85 7.53
C LEU A 169 -6.14 -10.39 7.21
N PHE A 170 -7.23 -10.19 6.49
CA PHE A 170 -7.68 -8.86 6.06
C PHE A 170 -8.67 -8.21 7.04
N ALA A 171 -9.14 -8.93 8.06
CA ALA A 171 -10.30 -8.56 8.86
C ALA A 171 -10.12 -7.21 9.56
N GLN A 172 -8.92 -6.94 10.09
CA GLN A 172 -8.58 -5.68 10.75
C GLN A 172 -8.64 -4.50 9.76
N LEU A 173 -7.96 -4.61 8.62
CA LEU A 173 -7.97 -3.61 7.56
C LEU A 173 -9.40 -3.36 7.03
N ILE A 174 -10.17 -4.42 6.78
CA ILE A 174 -11.55 -4.28 6.32
C ILE A 174 -12.40 -3.57 7.39
N GLY A 175 -12.17 -3.86 8.68
CA GLY A 175 -12.79 -3.11 9.77
C GLY A 175 -12.53 -1.61 9.65
N TYR A 176 -11.28 -1.20 9.45
CA TYR A 176 -10.92 0.20 9.23
C TYR A 176 -11.60 0.80 7.99
N MET A 177 -11.63 0.04 6.90
CA MET A 177 -12.27 0.49 5.65
C MET A 177 -13.78 0.71 5.83
N LEU A 178 -14.45 -0.14 6.62
CA LEU A 178 -15.87 -0.01 6.93
C LEU A 178 -16.13 1.16 7.88
N ASP A 179 -15.39 1.23 9.00
CA ASP A 179 -15.57 2.25 10.03
C ASP A 179 -15.33 3.67 9.48
N LEU A 180 -14.35 3.82 8.57
CA LEU A 180 -13.94 5.11 8.01
C LEU A 180 -14.50 5.36 6.59
N GLN A 181 -15.40 4.50 6.12
CA GLN A 181 -16.02 4.60 4.79
C GLN A 181 -14.99 4.76 3.66
N LEU A 182 -13.92 3.96 3.71
CA LEU A 182 -12.83 3.99 2.74
C LEU A 182 -13.04 2.95 1.66
N ARG A 183 -12.96 3.37 0.41
CA ARG A 183 -13.10 2.45 -0.73
C ARG A 183 -11.87 1.56 -0.92
N TYR A 184 -10.69 2.03 -0.54
CA TYR A 184 -9.43 1.36 -0.85
C TYR A 184 -8.58 1.16 0.40
N GLY A 185 -7.77 0.10 0.38
CA GLY A 185 -6.77 -0.18 1.40
C GLY A 185 -5.79 -1.24 0.91
N PHE A 186 -4.79 -1.56 1.72
CA PHE A 186 -3.95 -2.73 1.47
C PHE A 186 -3.41 -3.31 2.76
N ILE A 187 -2.98 -4.56 2.68
CA ILE A 187 -2.17 -5.21 3.70
C ILE A 187 -0.83 -5.62 3.09
N SER A 188 0.26 -5.36 3.80
CA SER A 188 1.61 -5.65 3.32
C SER A 188 2.45 -6.29 4.40
N THR A 189 3.25 -7.27 4.03
CA THR A 189 4.37 -7.73 4.86
C THR A 189 5.70 -7.09 4.45
N TYR A 190 5.63 -6.00 3.68
CA TYR A 190 6.71 -5.42 2.86
C TYR A 190 7.18 -6.36 1.75
N ASP A 191 7.51 -7.61 2.05
CA ASP A 191 7.90 -8.65 1.09
C ASP A 191 6.79 -8.98 0.09
N SER A 192 5.54 -8.92 0.53
CA SER A 192 4.37 -9.21 -0.29
C SER A 192 3.27 -8.21 0.07
N THR A 193 2.45 -7.81 -0.90
CA THR A 193 1.35 -6.85 -0.69
C THR A 193 0.08 -7.32 -1.39
N VAL A 194 -1.07 -7.12 -0.74
CA VAL A 194 -2.39 -7.32 -1.33
C VAL A 194 -3.22 -6.04 -1.17
N PHE A 195 -3.75 -5.56 -2.28
CA PHE A 195 -4.61 -4.37 -2.36
C PHE A 195 -6.07 -4.78 -2.28
N LEU A 196 -6.87 -3.97 -1.59
CA LEU A 196 -8.30 -4.20 -1.39
C LEU A 196 -9.11 -3.04 -1.95
N ARG A 197 -10.30 -3.36 -2.48
CA ARG A 197 -11.33 -2.36 -2.81
C ARG A 197 -12.71 -2.79 -2.33
N GLN A 198 -13.52 -1.84 -1.89
CA GLN A 198 -14.96 -2.03 -1.71
C GLN A 198 -15.69 -1.71 -3.02
N VAL A 199 -16.55 -2.61 -3.47
CA VAL A 199 -17.35 -2.43 -4.68
C VAL A 199 -18.80 -2.84 -4.41
N PHE A 200 -19.74 -2.12 -5.01
CA PHE A 200 -21.15 -2.50 -4.99
C PHE A 200 -21.45 -3.36 -6.21
N LYS A 201 -21.78 -4.63 -6.00
CA LYS A 201 -22.07 -5.61 -7.06
C LYS A 201 -23.35 -6.36 -6.73
N ASN A 202 -24.23 -6.51 -7.72
CA ASN A 202 -25.47 -7.28 -7.58
C ASN A 202 -26.35 -6.88 -6.37
N GLY A 203 -26.34 -5.60 -6.00
CA GLY A 203 -27.12 -5.10 -4.86
C GLY A 203 -26.44 -5.20 -3.50
N GLU A 204 -25.19 -5.69 -3.43
CA GLU A 204 -24.46 -5.88 -2.18
C GLU A 204 -23.08 -5.23 -2.22
N TRP A 205 -22.63 -4.70 -1.07
CA TRP A 205 -21.25 -4.26 -0.88
C TRP A 205 -20.36 -5.47 -0.65
N VAL A 206 -19.35 -5.64 -1.49
CA VAL A 206 -18.36 -6.71 -1.38
C VAL A 206 -16.95 -6.14 -1.35
N VAL A 207 -16.02 -6.91 -0.78
CA VAL A 207 -14.61 -6.58 -0.76
C VAL A 207 -13.89 -7.45 -1.80
N GLU A 208 -13.19 -6.77 -2.70
CA GLU A 208 -12.30 -7.41 -3.67
C GLU A 208 -10.85 -7.25 -3.25
N TYR A 209 -10.02 -8.24 -3.59
CA TYR A 209 -8.59 -8.22 -3.31
C TYR A 209 -7.75 -8.56 -4.56
N SER A 210 -6.60 -7.90 -4.69
CA SER A 210 -5.67 -8.11 -5.80
C SER A 210 -4.96 -9.46 -5.71
N PRO A 211 -4.32 -9.93 -6.79
CA PRO A 211 -3.22 -10.88 -6.68
C PRO A 211 -2.13 -10.37 -5.72
N VAL A 212 -1.33 -11.29 -5.18
CA VAL A 212 -0.19 -10.93 -4.33
C VAL A 212 0.87 -10.24 -5.20
N VAL A 213 1.34 -9.08 -4.74
CA VAL A 213 2.42 -8.31 -5.36
C VAL A 213 3.67 -8.49 -4.54
N GLU A 214 4.68 -9.16 -5.09
CA GLU A 214 5.95 -9.41 -4.41
C GLU A 214 6.87 -8.18 -4.48
N ALA A 215 7.63 -7.94 -3.42
CA ALA A 215 8.60 -6.86 -3.31
C ALA A 215 9.67 -6.88 -4.41
N SER A 216 9.98 -8.09 -4.89
CA SER A 216 10.98 -8.34 -5.93
C SER A 216 10.48 -8.05 -7.35
N PHE A 217 9.17 -7.88 -7.55
CA PHE A 217 8.65 -7.54 -8.87
C PHE A 217 9.17 -6.17 -9.29
N ASP A 218 9.86 -6.16 -10.42
CA ASP A 218 10.18 -4.93 -11.12
C ASP A 218 9.05 -4.60 -12.10
N GLY A 219 8.94 -3.31 -12.44
CA GLY A 219 7.86 -2.83 -13.29
C GLY A 219 8.25 -2.77 -14.76
N SER A 220 9.24 -3.56 -15.18
CA SER A 220 9.93 -3.35 -16.45
C SER A 220 9.05 -3.63 -17.67
N ASP A 221 8.18 -4.64 -17.60
CA ASP A 221 7.23 -4.94 -18.67
C ASP A 221 6.10 -3.91 -18.76
N THR A 222 5.85 -3.47 -19.99
CA THR A 222 4.81 -2.48 -20.33
C THR A 222 3.61 -3.08 -21.05
N MET A 223 3.74 -4.33 -21.52
CA MET A 223 2.73 -5.04 -22.31
C MET A 223 1.78 -5.88 -21.45
N GLY A 224 2.02 -5.99 -20.14
CA GLY A 224 1.12 -6.63 -19.18
C GLY A 224 1.27 -8.16 -19.09
N ASN A 225 2.37 -8.69 -19.62
CA ASN A 225 2.75 -10.09 -19.49
C ASN A 225 3.37 -10.38 -18.12
N GLU A 226 3.98 -9.38 -17.49
CA GLU A 226 4.56 -9.48 -16.15
C GLU A 226 3.84 -8.58 -15.13
N PRO A 227 3.86 -8.98 -13.84
CA PRO A 227 3.30 -8.16 -12.77
C PRO A 227 3.88 -6.74 -12.72
N PRO A 228 3.10 -5.74 -12.27
CA PRO A 228 3.65 -4.45 -11.88
C PRO A 228 4.49 -4.54 -10.60
N SER A 229 5.39 -3.58 -10.41
CA SER A 229 6.09 -3.42 -9.14
C SER A 229 5.13 -2.99 -8.03
N PRO A 230 5.50 -3.16 -6.74
CA PRO A 230 4.74 -2.60 -5.62
C PRO A 230 4.52 -1.10 -5.75
N ARG A 231 5.55 -0.34 -6.15
CA ARG A 231 5.46 1.12 -6.28
C ARG A 231 4.48 1.55 -7.38
N GLN A 232 4.43 0.84 -8.50
CA GLN A 232 3.41 1.08 -9.54
C GLN A 232 2.01 0.87 -8.97
N CYS A 233 1.80 -0.19 -8.19
CA CYS A 233 0.51 -0.49 -7.57
C CYS A 233 0.09 0.58 -6.55
N PHE A 234 1.02 1.04 -5.70
CA PHE A 234 0.74 2.13 -4.76
C PHE A 234 0.42 3.44 -5.48
N ALA A 235 1.17 3.79 -6.54
CA ALA A 235 0.90 4.99 -7.33
C ALA A 235 -0.48 4.92 -7.99
N TYR A 236 -0.84 3.77 -8.58
CA TYR A 236 -2.17 3.54 -9.14
C TYR A 236 -3.26 3.73 -8.09
N LEU A 237 -3.18 3.01 -6.96
CA LEU A 237 -4.21 3.09 -5.92
C LEU A 237 -4.33 4.51 -5.35
N SER A 238 -3.21 5.21 -5.16
CA SER A 238 -3.20 6.59 -4.67
C SER A 238 -3.74 7.62 -5.67
N SER A 239 -3.74 7.29 -6.97
CA SER A 239 -4.38 8.12 -8.00
C SER A 239 -5.90 7.94 -8.04
N LEU A 240 -6.41 6.82 -7.51
CA LEU A 240 -7.84 6.58 -7.41
C LEU A 240 -8.41 7.47 -6.31
N LYS A 241 -9.06 8.57 -6.71
CA LYS A 241 -9.77 9.43 -5.77
C LYS A 241 -10.84 8.62 -5.02
N LYS A 242 -11.12 9.02 -3.78
CA LYS A 242 -12.38 8.68 -3.11
C LYS A 242 -13.52 9.24 -3.95
N MET A 243 -14.10 8.42 -4.83
CA MET A 243 -15.38 8.78 -5.46
C MET A 243 -16.43 8.79 -4.35
N GLN A 244 -16.86 9.99 -3.97
CA GLN A 244 -18.04 10.21 -3.12
C GLN A 244 -19.29 9.70 -3.83
#